data_AF-A0A1W9MYG1-F1
#
_entry.id   AF-A0A1W9MYG1-F1
#
_cell.length_a   1.000
_cell.length_b   1.000
_cell.length_c   1.000
_cell.angle_alpha   90.00
_cell.angle_beta   90.00
_cell.angle_gamma   90.00
#
_symmetry.space_group_name_H-M   'P 1'
#
loop_
_entity.id
_entity.type
_entity.pdbx_description
1 polymer ?
#
loop_
_entity_poly.entity_id
_entity_poly.type
_entity_poly.pdbx_seq_one_letter_code
_entity_poly.pdbx_strand_id
1 'polypeptide(L)'
;MNIKTCVSPSGNFVFGVHNPCFQVENLREKDCIFSLGMFEDGSIRENHDNFPQGSVEEPHADPIFEVPNAFPFRGTTYIIKSAADRTARNPSAIDLPKPCAASLSDTLRKWLNADDLPADRLDKLFDMLPRPFRLALAADSTDSQELVRMAELCCKFIHDPVSGRPVGLRYRKDDQGRIRADIKDHILSEVLANNAFLPDDYKAVMVLKPGAQGSSEIV
;
A
#
# COMPACT_ATOMS: atom_id res chain seq x y z
N MET A 1 -5.22 -34.37 15.38
CA MET A 1 -4.79 -32.97 15.58
C MET A 1 -6.02 -32.10 15.31
N ASN A 2 -6.56 -31.39 16.29
CA ASN A 2 -7.80 -30.64 16.12
C ASN A 2 -7.46 -29.25 15.58
N ILE A 3 -7.78 -28.98 14.32
CA ILE A 3 -7.41 -27.73 13.65
C ILE A 3 -8.40 -26.64 14.07
N LYS A 4 -7.94 -25.63 14.80
CA LYS A 4 -8.73 -24.45 15.15
C LYS A 4 -8.76 -23.49 13.94
N THR A 5 -9.93 -23.32 13.33
CA THR A 5 -10.19 -22.46 12.18
C THR A 5 -11.61 -21.91 12.26
N CYS A 6 -11.91 -20.82 11.55
CA CYS A 6 -13.25 -20.23 11.51
C CYS A 6 -14.23 -20.97 10.61
N VAL A 7 -13.85 -22.09 10.00
CA VAL A 7 -14.75 -22.90 9.16
C VAL A 7 -14.93 -24.28 9.79
N SER A 8 -16.16 -24.62 10.19
CA SER A 8 -16.47 -25.95 10.72
C SER A 8 -16.32 -27.03 9.64
N PRO A 9 -16.20 -28.31 10.00
CA PRO A 9 -16.25 -29.41 9.03
C PRO A 9 -17.52 -29.45 8.17
N SER A 10 -18.62 -28.84 8.64
CA SER A 10 -19.88 -28.69 7.90
C SER A 10 -19.92 -27.45 7.00
N GLY A 11 -18.83 -26.68 6.90
CA GLY A 11 -18.75 -25.47 6.06
C GLY A 11 -19.37 -24.22 6.68
N ASN A 12 -19.70 -24.24 7.98
CA ASN A 12 -20.27 -23.07 8.66
C ASN A 12 -19.16 -22.17 9.20
N PHE A 13 -19.39 -20.86 9.20
CA PHE A 13 -18.49 -19.92 9.86
C PHE A 13 -18.66 -20.00 11.38
N VAL A 14 -17.55 -20.11 12.12
CA VAL A 14 -17.51 -20.27 13.57
C VAL A 14 -16.67 -19.16 14.19
N PHE A 15 -17.21 -18.53 15.22
CA PHE A 15 -16.56 -17.50 16.02
C PHE A 15 -17.02 -17.58 17.48
N GLY A 16 -16.20 -17.11 18.40
CA GLY A 16 -16.54 -16.92 19.80
C GLY A 16 -17.09 -15.52 20.06
N VAL A 17 -17.91 -15.38 21.10
CA VAL A 17 -18.34 -14.08 21.62
C VAL A 17 -17.93 -14.01 23.08
N HIS A 18 -17.12 -13.01 23.41
CA HIS A 18 -16.72 -12.71 24.76
C HIS A 18 -17.49 -11.49 25.25
N ASN A 19 -18.01 -11.54 26.47
CA ASN A 19 -18.64 -10.41 27.15
C ASN A 19 -17.80 -10.10 28.39
N PRO A 20 -16.70 -9.31 28.25
CA PRO A 20 -15.75 -9.15 29.32
C PRO A 20 -16.35 -8.36 30.49
N CYS A 21 -15.99 -8.78 31.69
CA CYS A 21 -16.27 -8.09 32.94
C CYS A 21 -15.00 -8.17 33.78
N PHE A 22 -14.50 -7.02 34.23
CA PHE A 22 -13.27 -6.96 35.00
C PHE A 22 -13.24 -5.77 35.96
N GLN A 23 -12.43 -5.92 36.99
CA GLN A 23 -12.08 -4.87 37.92
C GLN A 23 -10.55 -4.75 37.92
N VAL A 24 -10.05 -3.53 37.82
CA VAL A 24 -8.63 -3.24 37.85
C VAL A 24 -8.37 -2.22 38.94
N GLU A 25 -7.49 -2.58 39.88
CA GLU A 25 -7.01 -1.64 40.88
C GLU A 25 -6.17 -0.56 40.21
N ASN A 26 -6.48 0.70 40.52
CA ASN A 26 -5.65 1.81 40.08
C ASN A 26 -4.50 2.01 41.05
N LEU A 27 -3.32 1.54 40.64
CA LEU A 27 -2.07 1.65 41.42
C LEU A 27 -1.23 2.88 41.02
N ARG A 28 -1.82 3.85 40.32
CA ARG A 28 -1.11 5.05 39.85
C ARG A 28 -0.86 6.02 41.00
N GLU A 29 0.40 6.44 41.17
CA GLU A 29 0.79 7.39 42.22
C GLU A 29 0.63 8.86 41.83
N LYS A 30 0.72 9.19 40.53
CA LYS A 30 0.69 10.56 40.02
C LYS A 30 -0.07 10.65 38.70
N ASP A 31 -0.91 11.67 38.61
CA ASP A 31 -1.60 12.03 37.37
C ASP A 31 -0.80 13.09 36.60
N CYS A 32 -0.48 12.79 35.35
CA CYS A 32 0.20 13.71 34.45
C CYS A 32 -0.83 14.33 33.51
N ILE A 33 -1.58 15.30 34.04
CA ILE A 33 -2.62 16.00 33.27
C ILE A 33 -1.96 17.02 32.35
N PHE A 34 -2.35 16.99 31.07
CA PHE A 34 -1.93 17.99 30.09
C PHE A 34 -3.01 18.20 29.01
N SER A 35 -2.91 19.34 28.32
CA SER A 35 -3.75 19.66 27.19
C SER A 35 -3.48 18.72 26.01
N LEU A 36 -4.53 18.07 25.51
CA LEU A 36 -4.55 17.32 24.25
C LEU A 36 -4.75 18.22 23.03
N GLY A 37 -5.16 19.47 23.25
CA GLY A 37 -5.47 20.44 22.20
C GLY A 37 -6.59 21.38 22.63
N MET A 38 -7.17 22.04 21.64
CA MET A 38 -8.21 23.04 21.81
C MET A 38 -9.36 22.76 20.85
N PHE A 39 -10.59 22.95 21.32
CA PHE A 39 -11.79 22.92 20.50
C PHE A 39 -11.91 24.18 19.64
N GLU A 40 -12.80 24.17 18.65
CA GLU A 40 -13.01 25.31 17.75
C GLU A 40 -13.46 26.58 18.48
N ASP A 41 -14.12 26.45 19.64
CA ASP A 41 -14.55 27.55 20.49
C ASP A 41 -13.45 28.11 21.40
N GLY A 42 -12.24 27.55 21.32
CA GLY A 42 -11.09 27.95 22.15
C GLY A 42 -11.00 27.25 23.50
N SER A 43 -11.95 26.37 23.86
CA SER A 43 -11.87 25.60 25.10
C SER A 43 -10.81 24.48 24.99
N ILE A 44 -10.12 24.18 26.09
CA ILE A 44 -9.02 23.20 26.10
C ILE A 44 -9.59 21.79 26.32
N ARG A 45 -9.20 20.82 25.48
CA ARG A 45 -9.41 19.40 25.77
C ARG A 45 -8.21 18.88 26.54
N GLU A 46 -8.43 18.38 27.74
CA GLU A 46 -7.41 17.74 28.57
C GLU A 46 -7.60 16.22 28.58
N ASN A 47 -6.58 15.49 29.01
CA ASN A 47 -6.55 14.03 29.07
C ASN A 47 -7.11 13.44 30.38
N HIS A 48 -7.92 14.20 31.13
CA HIS A 48 -8.46 13.78 32.42
C HIS A 48 -9.19 12.42 32.38
N ASP A 49 -9.88 12.11 31.28
CA ASP A 49 -10.58 10.83 31.11
C ASP A 49 -9.65 9.60 31.18
N ASN A 50 -8.34 9.79 30.95
CA ASN A 50 -7.34 8.72 31.03
C ASN A 50 -6.81 8.50 32.46
N PHE A 51 -7.19 9.36 33.42
CA PHE A 51 -6.74 9.32 34.82
C PHE A 51 -7.93 9.19 35.77
N PRO A 52 -8.55 7.99 35.85
CA PRO A 52 -9.62 7.76 36.82
C PRO A 52 -9.07 7.91 38.24
N GLN A 53 -9.86 8.51 39.14
CA GLN A 53 -9.44 8.79 40.52
C GLN A 53 -9.25 7.54 41.41
N GLY A 54 -9.75 6.37 40.97
CA GLY A 54 -9.66 5.14 41.73
C GLY A 54 -9.68 3.92 40.82
N SER A 55 -9.88 2.75 41.42
CA SER A 55 -10.05 1.48 40.70
C SER A 55 -11.14 1.60 39.65
N VAL A 56 -10.92 0.94 38.52
CA VAL A 56 -11.88 0.91 37.40
C VAL A 56 -12.65 -0.39 37.48
N GLU A 57 -13.96 -0.28 37.55
CA GLU A 57 -14.88 -1.39 37.38
C GLU A 57 -15.51 -1.28 36.00
N GLU A 58 -15.39 -2.34 35.21
CA GLU A 58 -16.01 -2.46 33.89
C GLU A 58 -16.91 -3.70 33.90
N PRO A 59 -18.16 -3.58 34.38
CA PRO A 59 -19.08 -4.71 34.49
C PRO A 59 -19.58 -5.20 33.12
N HIS A 60 -19.53 -4.32 32.10
CA HIS A 60 -20.11 -4.56 30.79
C HIS A 60 -19.22 -3.98 29.69
N ALA A 61 -17.98 -4.48 29.59
CA ALA A 61 -17.09 -4.10 28.50
C ALA A 61 -17.73 -4.45 27.15
N ASP A 62 -17.35 -3.70 26.11
CA ASP A 62 -17.81 -3.94 24.75
C ASP A 62 -17.55 -5.41 24.34
N PRO A 63 -18.56 -6.15 23.86
CA PRO A 63 -18.37 -7.54 23.47
C PRO A 63 -17.27 -7.69 22.41
N ILE A 64 -16.57 -8.82 22.45
CA ILE A 64 -15.46 -9.11 21.54
C ILE A 64 -15.77 -10.37 20.76
N PHE A 65 -15.72 -10.26 19.43
CA PHE A 65 -15.71 -11.43 18.55
C PHE A 65 -14.32 -12.05 18.51
N GLU A 66 -14.23 -13.33 18.81
CA GLU A 66 -13.04 -14.14 18.58
C GLU A 66 -13.19 -14.92 17.28
N VAL A 67 -12.42 -14.56 16.27
CA VAL A 67 -12.48 -15.19 14.95
C VAL A 67 -11.16 -15.92 14.68
N PRO A 68 -11.11 -17.27 14.80
CA PRO A 68 -9.94 -18.01 14.38
C PRO A 68 -9.63 -17.75 12.91
N ASN A 69 -8.37 -17.75 12.51
CA ASN A 69 -8.04 -17.54 11.11
C ASN A 69 -8.38 -18.80 10.28
N ALA A 70 -8.80 -18.59 9.02
CA ALA A 70 -9.01 -19.70 8.07
C ALA A 70 -7.73 -20.54 7.92
N PHE A 71 -6.57 -19.89 8.03
CA PHE A 71 -5.25 -20.50 8.11
C PHE A 71 -4.79 -20.56 9.57
N PRO A 72 -4.82 -21.73 10.24
CA PRO A 72 -4.60 -21.84 11.70
C PRO A 72 -3.28 -21.25 12.20
N PHE A 73 -2.23 -21.28 11.36
CA PHE A 73 -0.92 -20.72 11.69
C PHE A 73 -0.91 -19.18 11.76
N ARG A 74 -1.97 -18.50 11.30
CA ARG A 74 -2.16 -17.04 11.44
C ARG A 74 -2.86 -16.66 12.75
N GLY A 75 -3.19 -17.63 13.60
CA GLY A 75 -3.76 -17.38 14.93
C GLY A 75 -5.24 -16.98 14.88
N THR A 76 -5.62 -16.03 15.72
CA THR A 76 -7.00 -15.60 15.96
C THR A 76 -7.07 -14.08 15.99
N THR A 77 -8.10 -13.51 15.36
CA THR A 77 -8.38 -12.07 15.39
C THR A 77 -9.47 -11.79 16.43
N TYR A 78 -9.25 -10.76 17.26
CA TYR A 78 -10.23 -10.25 18.21
C TYR A 78 -10.78 -8.92 17.71
N ILE A 79 -12.11 -8.79 17.62
CA ILE A 79 -12.77 -7.62 17.05
C ILE A 79 -13.81 -7.12 18.05
N ILE A 80 -13.68 -5.86 18.47
CA ILE A 80 -14.66 -5.19 19.32
C ILE A 80 -15.99 -5.05 18.56
N LYS A 81 -17.11 -5.44 19.17
CA LYS A 81 -18.43 -5.50 18.53
C LYS A 81 -18.87 -4.13 18.03
N SER A 82 -18.68 -3.04 18.79
CA SER A 82 -19.05 -1.71 18.30
C SER A 82 -18.32 -1.31 16.99
N ALA A 83 -17.05 -1.71 16.85
CA ALA A 83 -16.30 -1.50 15.61
C ALA A 83 -16.83 -2.40 14.49
N ALA A 84 -17.10 -3.67 14.77
CA ALA A 84 -17.70 -4.60 13.81
C ALA A 84 -19.08 -4.11 13.32
N ASP A 85 -19.96 -3.67 14.22
CA ASP A 85 -21.29 -3.15 13.90
C ASP A 85 -21.20 -1.87 13.04
N ARG A 86 -20.27 -0.97 13.37
CA ARG A 86 -20.04 0.26 12.59
C ARG A 86 -19.63 -0.07 11.16
N THR A 87 -18.69 -0.99 11.02
CA THR A 87 -18.20 -1.47 9.72
C THR A 87 -19.28 -2.24 8.97
N ALA A 88 -20.10 -3.05 9.65
CA ALA A 88 -21.19 -3.79 9.04
C ALA A 88 -22.26 -2.88 8.41
N ARG A 89 -22.47 -1.67 8.95
CA ARG A 89 -23.38 -0.66 8.37
C ARG A 89 -22.85 -0.07 7.06
N ASN A 90 -21.53 0.00 6.89
CA ASN A 90 -20.89 0.44 5.67
C ASN A 90 -19.59 -0.33 5.42
N PRO A 91 -19.65 -1.56 4.88
CA PRO A 91 -18.45 -2.35 4.61
C PRO A 91 -17.52 -1.69 3.60
N SER A 92 -18.07 -0.87 2.69
CA SER A 92 -17.28 -0.09 1.72
C SER A 92 -16.45 1.03 2.36
N ALA A 93 -16.62 1.31 3.66
CA ALA A 93 -15.71 2.15 4.41
C ALA A 93 -14.35 1.48 4.67
N ILE A 94 -14.26 0.15 4.57
CA ILE A 94 -12.95 -0.55 4.50
C ILE A 94 -12.45 -0.41 3.06
N ASP A 95 -11.90 0.76 2.75
CA ASP A 95 -11.29 1.04 1.47
C ASP A 95 -9.92 1.68 1.68
N LEU A 96 -9.04 1.49 0.71
CA LEU A 96 -7.83 2.31 0.65
C LEU A 96 -8.23 3.70 0.16
N PRO A 97 -7.66 4.79 0.71
CA PRO A 97 -7.90 6.11 0.16
C PRO A 97 -7.58 6.12 -1.34
N LYS A 98 -8.48 6.69 -2.15
CA LYS A 98 -8.19 6.88 -3.57
C LYS A 98 -6.91 7.74 -3.69
N PRO A 99 -5.93 7.33 -4.51
CA PRO A 99 -4.75 8.14 -4.75
C PRO A 99 -5.15 9.53 -5.24
N CYS A 100 -4.56 10.57 -4.66
CA CYS A 100 -4.72 11.92 -5.19
C CYS A 100 -4.01 11.99 -6.55
N ALA A 101 -4.61 12.65 -7.54
CA ALA A 101 -3.99 12.80 -8.85
C ALA A 101 -2.64 13.54 -8.71
N ALA A 102 -1.56 12.88 -9.13
CA ALA A 102 -0.20 13.39 -9.03
C ALA A 102 0.52 13.20 -10.37
N SER A 103 0.98 14.31 -10.96
CA SER A 103 1.78 14.32 -12.19
C SER A 103 2.80 15.46 -12.12
N LEU A 104 4.09 15.12 -12.15
CA LEU A 104 5.13 16.14 -12.24
C LEU A 104 5.06 16.84 -13.60
N SER A 105 4.80 16.07 -14.66
CA SER A 105 4.61 16.58 -16.03
C SER A 105 3.54 17.68 -16.09
N ASP A 106 2.37 17.45 -15.51
CA ASP A 106 1.30 18.47 -15.47
C ASP A 106 1.67 19.67 -14.61
N THR A 107 2.36 19.44 -13.49
CA THR A 107 2.84 20.53 -12.63
C THR A 107 3.81 21.44 -13.38
N LEU A 108 4.71 20.86 -14.17
CA LEU A 108 5.68 21.61 -14.97
C LEU A 108 5.03 22.37 -16.13
N ARG A 109 4.06 21.76 -16.83
CA ARG A 109 3.28 22.45 -17.88
C ARG A 109 2.60 23.70 -17.32
N LYS A 110 1.93 23.56 -16.17
CA LYS A 110 1.27 24.67 -15.45
C LYS A 110 2.28 25.74 -15.04
N TRP A 111 3.41 25.35 -14.48
CA TRP A 111 4.43 26.31 -14.01
C TRP A 111 5.07 27.10 -15.16
N LEU A 112 5.30 26.46 -16.30
CA LEU A 112 5.95 27.08 -17.46
C LEU A 112 4.97 27.85 -18.37
N ASN A 113 3.66 27.84 -18.06
CA ASN A 113 2.60 28.35 -18.94
C ASN A 113 2.76 27.87 -20.39
N ALA A 114 3.21 26.62 -20.54
CA ALA A 114 3.51 26.01 -21.82
C ALA A 114 2.77 24.67 -21.90
N ASP A 115 1.71 24.66 -22.71
CA ASP A 115 0.97 23.43 -23.03
C ASP A 115 1.88 22.42 -23.77
N ASP A 116 2.80 22.94 -24.59
CA ASP A 116 3.82 22.17 -25.29
C ASP A 116 5.16 22.20 -24.55
N LEU A 117 5.29 21.36 -23.52
CA LEU A 117 6.63 20.91 -23.11
C LEU A 117 7.13 19.84 -24.08
N PRO A 118 8.22 20.06 -24.83
CA PRO A 118 8.75 19.05 -25.73
C PRO A 118 9.07 17.76 -24.99
N ALA A 119 8.66 16.63 -25.56
CA ALA A 119 8.86 15.31 -25.00
C ALA A 119 10.33 15.04 -24.62
N ASP A 120 11.28 15.48 -25.45
CA ASP A 120 12.71 15.29 -25.22
C ASP A 120 13.24 16.03 -23.98
N ARG A 121 12.63 17.17 -23.62
CA ARG A 121 12.99 17.92 -22.41
C ARG A 121 12.49 17.23 -21.15
N LEU A 122 11.29 16.66 -21.19
CA LEU A 122 10.76 15.86 -20.08
C LEU A 122 11.61 14.62 -19.85
N ASP A 123 11.99 13.91 -20.91
CA ASP A 123 12.81 12.71 -20.79
C ASP A 123 14.18 13.03 -20.18
N LYS A 124 14.82 14.12 -20.63
CA LYS A 124 16.06 14.62 -20.02
C LYS A 124 15.89 14.99 -18.55
N LEU A 125 14.78 15.66 -18.20
CA LEU A 125 14.50 16.01 -16.81
C LEU A 125 14.42 14.74 -15.95
N PHE A 126 13.63 13.75 -16.36
CA PHE A 126 13.49 12.51 -15.60
C PHE A 126 14.82 11.75 -15.48
N ASP A 127 15.66 11.75 -16.52
CA ASP A 127 16.98 11.13 -16.46
C ASP A 127 17.94 11.86 -15.50
N MET A 128 17.85 13.19 -15.41
CA MET A 128 18.62 14.02 -14.48
C MET A 128 18.14 13.94 -13.02
N LEU A 129 16.88 13.55 -12.77
CA LEU A 129 16.35 13.51 -11.42
C LEU A 129 17.18 12.55 -10.54
N PRO A 130 17.56 12.97 -9.32
CA PRO A 130 18.15 12.08 -8.35
C PRO A 130 17.27 10.86 -8.13
N ARG A 131 17.90 9.70 -7.96
CA ARG A 131 17.21 8.41 -7.83
C ARG A 131 16.05 8.40 -6.82
N PRO A 132 16.14 9.02 -5.62
CA PRO A 132 15.01 9.06 -4.70
C PRO A 132 13.76 9.71 -5.28
N PHE A 133 13.90 10.76 -6.09
CA PHE A 133 12.77 11.42 -6.75
C PHE A 133 12.18 10.55 -7.86
N ARG A 134 13.02 9.86 -8.64
CA ARG A 134 12.53 8.90 -9.64
C ARG A 134 11.73 7.77 -8.99
N LEU A 135 12.19 7.27 -7.83
CA LEU A 135 11.47 6.22 -7.09
C LEU A 135 10.13 6.72 -6.54
N ALA A 136 10.09 7.92 -5.97
CA ALA A 136 8.85 8.53 -5.50
C ALA A 136 7.86 8.73 -6.66
N LEU A 137 8.31 9.30 -7.79
CA LEU A 137 7.47 9.45 -8.97
C LEU A 137 6.99 8.10 -9.52
N ALA A 138 7.86 7.10 -9.57
CA ALA A 138 7.48 5.77 -10.01
C ALA A 138 6.44 5.12 -9.09
N ALA A 139 6.48 5.37 -7.78
CA ALA A 139 5.52 4.81 -6.82
C ALA A 139 4.19 5.57 -6.83
N ASP A 140 4.23 6.90 -6.95
CA ASP A 140 3.11 7.76 -6.59
C ASP A 140 2.47 8.50 -7.79
N SER A 141 3.13 8.53 -8.96
CA SER A 141 2.57 9.20 -10.14
C SER A 141 1.31 8.47 -10.62
N THR A 142 0.29 9.26 -10.95
CA THR A 142 -0.96 8.79 -11.56
C THR A 142 -0.99 9.07 -13.06
N ASP A 143 0.10 9.61 -13.63
CA ASP A 143 0.22 9.92 -15.05
C ASP A 143 0.86 8.77 -15.82
N SER A 144 0.03 8.05 -16.58
CA SER A 144 0.48 6.91 -17.40
C SER A 144 1.60 7.26 -18.38
N GLN A 145 1.63 8.48 -18.95
CA GLN A 145 2.66 8.87 -19.92
C GLN A 145 3.98 9.15 -19.23
N GLU A 146 3.95 9.76 -18.05
CA GLU A 146 5.12 9.95 -17.20
C GLU A 146 5.74 8.61 -16.78
N LEU A 147 4.90 7.65 -16.36
CA LEU A 147 5.33 6.30 -16.00
C LEU A 147 5.93 5.55 -17.19
N VAL A 148 5.33 5.66 -18.38
CA VAL A 148 5.88 5.07 -19.61
C VAL A 148 7.26 5.65 -19.94
N ARG A 149 7.43 6.97 -19.86
CA ARG A 149 8.74 7.61 -20.09
C ARG A 149 9.79 7.11 -19.12
N MET A 150 9.46 7.02 -17.83
CA MET A 150 10.39 6.47 -16.83
C MET A 150 10.71 5.00 -17.10
N ALA A 151 9.74 4.20 -17.55
CA ALA A 151 9.98 2.82 -17.97
C ALA A 151 10.95 2.74 -19.16
N GLU A 152 10.75 3.55 -20.20
CA GLU A 152 11.64 3.61 -21.39
C GLU A 152 13.06 4.11 -21.08
N LEU A 153 13.19 4.99 -20.08
CA LEU A 153 14.50 5.43 -19.59
C LEU A 153 15.21 4.33 -18.79
N CYS A 154 14.44 3.54 -18.04
CA CYS A 154 14.92 2.49 -17.14
C CYS A 154 15.25 1.17 -17.86
N CYS A 155 14.46 0.78 -18.84
CA CYS A 155 14.50 -0.52 -19.51
C CYS A 155 14.67 -0.37 -21.02
N LYS A 156 15.33 -1.33 -21.67
CA LYS A 156 15.40 -1.37 -23.14
C LYS A 156 14.30 -2.27 -23.70
N PHE A 157 13.22 -1.67 -24.18
CA PHE A 157 12.12 -2.38 -24.80
C PHE A 157 12.38 -2.74 -26.27
N ILE A 158 11.64 -3.74 -26.73
CA ILE A 158 11.41 -4.06 -28.13
C ILE A 158 9.95 -3.70 -28.40
N HIS A 159 9.72 -2.82 -29.37
CA HIS A 159 8.39 -2.36 -29.74
C HIS A 159 7.89 -3.06 -30.99
N ASP A 160 6.59 -3.30 -31.03
CA ASP A 160 5.92 -3.68 -32.26
C ASP A 160 5.91 -2.49 -33.24
N PRO A 161 6.38 -2.66 -34.49
CA PRO A 161 6.55 -1.55 -35.43
C PRO A 161 5.23 -0.93 -35.91
N VAL A 162 4.10 -1.61 -35.74
CA VAL A 162 2.79 -1.12 -36.18
C VAL A 162 2.09 -0.35 -35.07
N SER A 163 2.04 -0.91 -33.87
CA SER A 163 1.33 -0.34 -32.72
C SER A 163 2.21 0.57 -31.85
N GLY A 164 3.54 0.47 -31.96
CA GLY A 164 4.49 1.17 -31.10
C GLY A 164 4.47 0.72 -29.64
N ARG A 165 3.76 -0.37 -29.31
CA ARG A 165 3.64 -0.90 -27.95
C ARG A 165 4.78 -1.89 -27.63
N PRO A 166 5.17 -2.03 -26.36
CA PRO A 166 6.23 -2.95 -25.98
C PRO A 166 5.77 -4.40 -26.15
N VAL A 167 6.59 -5.21 -26.82
CA VAL A 167 6.38 -6.66 -26.99
C VAL A 167 7.41 -7.50 -26.25
N GLY A 168 8.53 -6.91 -25.83
CA GLY A 168 9.59 -7.59 -25.10
C GLY A 168 10.63 -6.66 -24.53
N LEU A 169 11.60 -7.24 -23.81
CA LEU A 169 12.81 -6.56 -23.35
C LEU A 169 14.00 -7.04 -24.17
N ARG A 170 14.99 -6.17 -24.36
CA ARG A 170 16.32 -6.57 -24.82
C ARG A 170 17.03 -7.27 -23.68
N TYR A 171 17.85 -8.25 -24.05
CA TYR A 171 18.69 -8.99 -23.11
C TYR A 171 20.15 -8.82 -23.49
N ARG A 172 21.01 -8.78 -22.48
CA ARG A 172 22.47 -8.75 -22.62
C ARG A 172 23.08 -9.91 -21.85
N LYS A 173 24.27 -10.32 -22.25
CA LYS A 173 25.12 -11.21 -21.44
C LYS A 173 25.97 -10.34 -20.53
N ASP A 174 26.03 -10.69 -19.25
CA ASP A 174 26.99 -10.07 -18.33
C ASP A 174 28.40 -10.67 -18.50
N ASP A 175 29.38 -10.15 -17.76
CA ASP A 175 30.79 -10.59 -17.82
C ASP A 175 30.97 -12.07 -17.43
N GLN A 176 29.97 -12.67 -16.79
CA GLN A 176 29.93 -14.08 -16.40
C GLN A 176 29.13 -14.95 -17.38
N GLY A 177 28.69 -14.37 -18.51
CA GLY A 177 27.92 -15.05 -19.55
C GLY A 177 26.44 -15.26 -19.23
N ARG A 178 25.95 -14.72 -18.10
CA ARG A 178 24.53 -14.87 -17.70
C ARG A 178 23.66 -13.94 -18.52
N ILE A 179 22.54 -14.45 -19.01
CA ILE A 179 21.55 -13.68 -19.76
C ILE A 179 20.69 -12.88 -18.79
N ARG A 180 20.65 -11.55 -18.95
CA ARG A 180 19.84 -10.64 -18.13
C ARG A 180 19.13 -9.62 -19.00
N ALA A 181 17.94 -9.21 -18.58
CA ALA A 181 17.25 -8.09 -19.19
C ALA A 181 18.12 -6.82 -19.09
N ASP A 182 18.12 -6.02 -20.16
CA ASP A 182 18.88 -4.79 -20.26
C ASP A 182 18.13 -3.65 -19.51
N ILE A 183 18.22 -3.73 -18.18
CA ILE A 183 17.62 -2.80 -17.22
C ILE A 183 18.76 -1.99 -16.59
N LYS A 184 18.57 -0.68 -16.45
CA LYS A 184 19.55 0.24 -15.85
C LYS A 184 19.41 0.35 -14.33
N ASP A 185 18.17 0.41 -13.82
CA ASP A 185 17.88 0.46 -12.38
C ASP A 185 16.79 -0.57 -12.04
N HIS A 186 17.19 -1.69 -11.45
CA HIS A 186 16.27 -2.79 -11.14
C HIS A 186 15.20 -2.40 -10.11
N ILE A 187 15.54 -1.59 -9.11
CA ILE A 187 14.58 -1.18 -8.10
C ILE A 187 13.56 -0.22 -8.71
N LEU A 188 14.00 0.71 -9.56
CA LEU A 188 13.07 1.58 -10.28
C LEU A 188 12.12 0.77 -11.17
N SER A 189 12.64 -0.24 -11.87
CA SER A 189 11.83 -1.16 -12.68
C SER A 189 10.79 -1.90 -11.84
N GLU A 190 11.16 -2.40 -10.65
CA GLU A 190 10.23 -3.08 -9.74
C GLU A 190 9.14 -2.14 -9.21
N VAL A 191 9.52 -0.92 -8.82
CA VAL A 191 8.55 0.07 -8.34
C VAL A 191 7.57 0.46 -9.45
N LEU A 192 8.07 0.74 -10.66
CA LEU A 192 7.24 1.05 -11.83
C LEU A 192 6.25 -0.07 -12.14
N ALA A 193 6.71 -1.32 -12.12
CA ALA A 193 5.86 -2.47 -12.43
C ALA A 193 4.72 -2.69 -11.41
N ASN A 194 4.90 -2.22 -10.17
CA ASN A 194 3.88 -2.26 -9.12
C ASN A 194 2.96 -1.02 -9.13
N ASN A 195 3.25 0.01 -9.91
CA ASN A 195 2.37 1.18 -10.01
C ASN A 195 1.10 0.84 -10.82
N ALA A 196 -0.06 1.06 -10.20
CA ALA A 196 -1.36 0.76 -10.80
C ALA A 196 -1.61 1.49 -12.14
N PHE A 197 -1.09 2.71 -12.30
CA PHE A 197 -1.30 3.57 -13.47
C PHE A 197 -0.33 3.31 -14.62
N LEU A 198 0.70 2.45 -14.44
CA LEU A 198 1.52 2.01 -15.56
C LEU A 198 0.66 1.12 -16.48
N PRO A 199 0.68 1.33 -17.81
CA PRO A 199 -0.08 0.50 -18.74
C PRO A 199 0.27 -0.99 -18.64
N ASP A 200 -0.74 -1.85 -18.76
CA ASP A 200 -0.59 -3.28 -18.51
C ASP A 200 0.32 -3.99 -19.52
N ASP A 201 0.44 -3.49 -20.74
CA ASP A 201 1.39 -3.98 -21.75
C ASP A 201 2.85 -3.79 -21.30
N TYR A 202 3.16 -2.67 -20.65
CA TYR A 202 4.47 -2.44 -20.03
C TYR A 202 4.69 -3.37 -18.83
N LYS A 203 3.73 -3.46 -17.90
CA LYS A 203 3.83 -4.39 -16.75
C LYS A 203 4.04 -5.83 -17.22
N ALA A 204 3.30 -6.25 -18.24
CA ALA A 204 3.38 -7.60 -18.77
C ALA A 204 4.78 -7.94 -19.27
N VAL A 205 5.37 -7.03 -20.04
CA VAL A 205 6.73 -7.20 -20.56
C VAL A 205 7.80 -7.10 -19.47
N MET A 206 7.59 -6.25 -18.46
CA MET A 206 8.56 -6.03 -17.38
C MET A 206 8.59 -7.18 -16.37
N VAL A 207 7.44 -7.70 -15.95
CA VAL A 207 7.39 -8.64 -14.80
C VAL A 207 6.43 -9.81 -14.96
N LEU A 208 5.38 -9.73 -15.80
CA LEU A 208 4.36 -10.79 -15.84
C LEU A 208 4.66 -11.90 -16.84
N LYS A 209 5.60 -11.71 -17.77
CA LYS A 209 6.03 -12.78 -18.70
C LYS A 209 6.94 -13.77 -17.96
N PRO A 210 6.60 -15.08 -17.95
CA PRO A 210 7.46 -16.10 -17.38
C PRO A 210 8.88 -16.03 -17.96
N GLY A 211 9.89 -16.11 -17.10
CA GLY A 211 11.29 -15.96 -17.47
C GLY A 211 11.83 -14.52 -17.43
N ALA A 212 10.96 -13.49 -17.38
CA ALA A 212 11.40 -12.09 -17.30
C ALA A 212 12.06 -11.74 -15.95
N GLN A 213 11.60 -12.35 -14.85
CA GLN A 213 12.14 -12.15 -13.50
C GLN A 213 13.24 -13.15 -13.11
N GLY A 214 13.62 -14.08 -13.98
CA GLY A 214 14.68 -15.05 -13.73
C GLY A 214 14.43 -16.44 -14.30
N SER A 215 15.41 -17.32 -14.14
CA SER A 215 15.43 -18.68 -14.67
C SER A 215 14.73 -19.70 -13.77
N SER A 216 13.70 -19.31 -13.03
CA SER A 216 12.92 -20.27 -12.24
C SER A 216 12.25 -21.25 -13.20
N GLU A 217 12.53 -22.54 -13.03
CA GLU A 217 11.97 -23.63 -13.85
C GLU A 217 10.49 -23.91 -13.51
N ILE A 218 9.99 -23.32 -12.43
CA ILE A 218 8.60 -23.46 -11.98
C ILE A 218 7.90 -22.13 -12.26
N VAL A 219 6.88 -22.19 -13.14
CA VAL A 219 5.92 -21.13 -13.47
C VAL A 219 4.55 -21.61 -13.08
#